data_AF-A0A7K0WWC4-F1
#
_entry.id   AF-A0A7K0WWC4-F1
#
_cell.length_a   1.000
_cell.length_b   1.000
_cell.length_c   1.000
_cell.angle_alpha   90.00
_cell.angle_beta   90.00
_cell.angle_gamma   90.00
#
_symmetry.space_group_name_H-M   'P 1'
#
loop_
_entity.id
_entity.type
_entity.pdbx_description
1 polymer ?
#
loop_
_entity_poly.entity_id
_entity_poly.type
_entity_poly.pdbx_seq_one_letter_code
_entity_poly.pdbx_strand_id
1 'polypeptide(L)'
;MALLTLSALTGLGVLATGVLAPWSWQARLCVAIAGIGLLGNVPFVGRHWSSSARWADRVRTRDGATVIAYDRVPAYAAAWALGWTTLVAVLGTSFGVAGGHTGMSLLLGLPFVLLFGLPLVDTLLALLRGAEVVADGERLTVRSWHTETSIAWDDVERVTLDLGPRGMVIAVAGYTAGTTWRGRRLQHVLPGRVPMAPGRVDVDSRAVEPHSPWLLIVLQDWAADADARGQIGTPEAERRLRQGRDMATGSY
;
A
#
# COMPACT_ATOMS: atom_id res chain seq x y z
N MET A 1 -21.70 -2.98 -5.21
CA MET A 1 -22.45 -2.57 -3.99
C MET A 1 -23.05 -3.75 -3.24
N ALA A 2 -23.91 -4.58 -3.84
CA ALA A 2 -24.57 -5.70 -3.15
C ALA A 2 -23.62 -6.66 -2.39
N LEU A 3 -22.49 -7.07 -3.01
CA LEU A 3 -21.51 -7.97 -2.39
C LEU A 3 -20.79 -7.37 -1.17
N LEU A 4 -20.64 -6.03 -1.20
CA LEU A 4 -19.97 -5.23 -0.17
C LEU A 4 -20.86 -5.13 1.07
N THR A 5 -22.14 -4.81 0.83
CA THR A 5 -23.19 -4.78 1.83
C THR A 5 -23.40 -6.16 2.44
N LEU A 6 -23.41 -7.22 1.61
CA LEU A 6 -23.51 -8.60 2.07
C LEU A 6 -22.33 -8.96 2.98
N SER A 7 -21.09 -8.68 2.56
CA SER A 7 -19.88 -8.98 3.35
C SER A 7 -19.86 -8.22 4.68
N ALA A 8 -20.30 -6.97 4.69
CA ALA A 8 -20.39 -6.16 5.92
C ALA A 8 -21.47 -6.68 6.87
N LEU A 9 -22.64 -7.03 6.35
CA LEU A 9 -23.73 -7.61 7.13
C LEU A 9 -23.37 -8.98 7.68
N THR A 10 -22.68 -9.82 6.90
CA THR A 10 -22.18 -11.12 7.37
C THR A 10 -21.14 -10.94 8.47
N GLY A 11 -20.17 -10.03 8.29
CA GLY A 11 -19.16 -9.75 9.32
C GLY A 11 -19.77 -9.19 10.62
N LEU A 12 -20.70 -8.24 10.52
CA LEU A 12 -21.42 -7.66 11.66
C LEU A 12 -22.32 -8.70 12.34
N GLY A 13 -23.00 -9.55 11.57
CA GLY A 13 -23.87 -10.61 12.09
C GLY A 13 -23.07 -11.66 12.86
N VAL A 14 -21.93 -12.10 12.33
CA VAL A 14 -21.03 -13.02 13.03
C VAL A 14 -20.46 -12.37 14.29
N LEU A 15 -20.00 -11.11 14.22
CA LEU A 15 -19.52 -10.36 15.38
C LEU A 15 -20.59 -10.24 16.48
N ALA A 16 -21.80 -9.83 16.11
CA ALA A 16 -22.92 -9.67 17.03
C ALA A 16 -23.29 -11.00 17.68
N THR A 17 -23.23 -12.11 16.93
CA THR A 17 -23.47 -13.45 17.47
C THR A 17 -22.39 -13.85 18.47
N GLY A 18 -21.11 -13.56 18.19
CA GLY A 18 -20.02 -13.77 19.13
C GLY A 18 -20.15 -12.94 20.41
N VAL A 19 -20.64 -11.71 20.32
CA VAL A 19 -20.80 -10.83 21.49
C VAL A 19 -22.07 -11.16 22.28
N LEU A 20 -23.18 -11.53 21.65
CA LEU A 20 -24.49 -11.58 22.30
C LEU A 20 -25.01 -13.00 22.59
N ALA A 21 -24.44 -14.03 21.96
CA ALA A 21 -24.93 -15.40 22.19
C ALA A 21 -24.62 -15.88 23.62
N PRO A 22 -25.53 -16.68 24.23
CA PRO A 22 -25.37 -17.24 25.57
C PRO A 22 -24.42 -18.45 25.57
N TRP A 23 -23.29 -18.32 24.88
CA TRP A 23 -22.26 -19.35 24.81
C TRP A 23 -21.22 -19.16 25.90
N SER A 24 -20.35 -20.16 26.07
CA SER A 24 -19.16 -19.98 26.89
C SER A 24 -18.34 -18.78 26.40
N TRP A 25 -17.67 -18.10 27.33
CA TRP A 25 -16.86 -16.93 26.99
C TRP A 25 -15.81 -17.23 25.91
N GLN A 26 -15.33 -18.48 25.84
CA GLN A 26 -14.40 -18.95 24.81
C GLN A 26 -15.04 -18.97 23.42
N ALA A 27 -16.25 -19.52 23.28
CA ALA A 27 -16.98 -19.56 22.01
C ALA A 27 -17.35 -18.15 21.54
N ARG A 28 -17.72 -17.27 22.49
CA ARG A 28 -17.94 -15.84 22.23
C ARG A 28 -16.70 -15.17 21.65
N LEU A 29 -15.53 -15.42 22.24
CA LEU A 29 -14.25 -14.87 21.78
C LEU A 29 -13.88 -15.37 20.36
N CYS A 30 -14.07 -16.66 20.08
CA CYS A 30 -13.76 -17.26 18.77
C CYS A 30 -14.61 -16.65 17.65
N VAL A 31 -15.92 -16.52 17.91
CA VAL A 31 -16.88 -16.00 16.93
C VAL A 31 -16.72 -14.49 16.76
N ALA A 32 -16.35 -13.76 17.81
CA ALA A 32 -15.97 -12.34 17.70
C ALA A 32 -14.72 -12.16 16.82
N ILE A 33 -13.68 -12.98 17.00
CA ILE A 33 -12.46 -12.95 16.16
C ILE A 33 -12.81 -13.25 14.69
N ALA A 34 -13.68 -14.25 14.43
CA ALA A 34 -14.17 -14.56 13.10
C ALA A 34 -14.91 -13.37 12.45
N GLY A 35 -15.79 -12.70 13.22
CA GLY A 35 -16.51 -11.52 12.78
C GLY A 35 -15.58 -10.35 12.42
N ILE A 36 -14.54 -10.11 13.23
CA ILE A 36 -13.52 -9.09 12.96
C ILE A 36 -12.77 -9.39 11.66
N GLY A 37 -12.36 -10.65 11.42
CA GLY A 37 -11.67 -11.02 10.18
C GLY A 37 -12.55 -10.91 8.93
N LEU A 38 -13.84 -11.27 9.04
CA LEU A 38 -14.80 -11.09 7.95
C LEU A 38 -15.05 -9.61 7.64
N LEU A 39 -15.12 -8.75 8.67
CA LEU A 39 -15.20 -7.30 8.50
C LEU A 39 -13.93 -6.72 7.84
N GLY A 40 -12.78 -7.35 8.05
CA GLY A 40 -11.53 -7.02 7.34
C GLY A 40 -11.61 -7.13 5.81
N ASN A 41 -12.57 -7.90 5.26
CA ASN A 41 -12.79 -8.05 3.82
C ASN A 41 -13.69 -6.97 3.20
N VAL A 42 -14.40 -6.17 4.01
CA VAL A 42 -15.34 -5.13 3.53
C VAL A 42 -14.64 -4.00 2.75
N PRO A 43 -13.49 -3.46 3.20
CA PRO A 43 -12.74 -2.48 2.43
C PRO A 43 -12.21 -3.01 1.09
N PHE A 44 -12.00 -4.33 0.99
CA PHE A 44 -11.49 -5.00 -0.20
C PHE A 44 -12.55 -5.08 -1.30
N VAL A 45 -13.76 -5.55 -0.98
CA VAL A 45 -14.87 -5.65 -1.95
C VAL A 45 -15.29 -4.26 -2.44
N GLY A 46 -15.24 -3.25 -1.57
CA GLY A 46 -15.52 -1.87 -1.95
C GLY A 46 -14.49 -1.24 -2.85
N ARG A 47 -13.26 -1.75 -2.82
CA ARG A 47 -12.16 -1.19 -3.59
C ARG A 47 -12.01 -1.82 -4.97
N HIS A 48 -12.17 -3.14 -5.12
CA HIS A 48 -12.16 -3.79 -6.44
C HIS A 48 -13.22 -3.21 -7.40
N TRP A 49 -14.34 -2.74 -6.85
CA TRP A 49 -15.41 -2.08 -7.60
C TRP A 49 -15.21 -0.57 -7.78
N SER A 50 -14.40 0.11 -6.94
CA SER A 50 -14.12 1.55 -7.09
C SER A 50 -12.83 1.86 -7.82
N SER A 51 -11.93 0.87 -8.00
CA SER A 51 -10.69 1.03 -8.76
C SER A 51 -10.99 1.48 -10.17
N SER A 52 -11.93 0.85 -10.88
CA SER A 52 -12.28 1.16 -12.29
C SER A 52 -12.67 2.63 -12.51
N ALA A 53 -13.27 3.30 -11.52
CA ALA A 53 -13.74 4.69 -11.65
C ALA A 53 -12.72 5.74 -11.16
N ARG A 54 -11.77 5.41 -10.28
CA ARG A 54 -10.88 6.39 -9.58
C ARG A 54 -9.45 6.48 -10.10
N TRP A 55 -9.10 5.79 -11.18
CA TRP A 55 -7.77 5.91 -11.80
C TRP A 55 -7.41 7.35 -12.21
N ALA A 56 -8.38 8.28 -12.36
CA ALA A 56 -8.15 9.67 -12.77
C ALA A 56 -7.75 10.58 -11.59
N ASP A 57 -8.05 10.19 -10.35
CA ASP A 57 -7.94 11.05 -9.17
C ASP A 57 -6.62 10.87 -8.38
N ARG A 58 -5.68 10.08 -8.92
CA ARG A 58 -4.44 9.71 -8.22
C ARG A 58 -3.32 10.75 -8.35
N VAL A 59 -3.39 11.59 -9.38
CA VAL A 59 -2.50 12.74 -9.57
C VAL A 59 -3.21 13.98 -9.09
N ARG A 60 -2.62 14.67 -8.12
CA ARG A 60 -3.17 15.88 -7.51
C ARG A 60 -2.07 16.89 -7.26
N THR A 61 -2.46 18.14 -7.16
CA THR A 61 -1.62 19.23 -6.70
C THR A 61 -1.87 19.47 -5.22
N ARG A 62 -0.79 19.52 -4.42
CA ARG A 62 -0.82 19.81 -2.97
C ARG A 62 0.32 20.76 -2.66
N ASP A 63 0.01 21.96 -2.17
CA ASP A 63 0.98 22.96 -1.73
C ASP A 63 2.06 23.29 -2.78
N GLY A 64 1.68 23.36 -4.07
CA GLY A 64 2.63 23.61 -5.17
C GLY A 64 3.49 22.41 -5.56
N ALA A 65 3.19 21.22 -5.05
CA ALA A 65 3.81 19.97 -5.46
C ALA A 65 2.83 19.08 -6.24
N THR A 66 3.36 18.32 -7.20
CA THR A 66 2.63 17.25 -7.88
C THR A 66 2.74 15.97 -7.06
N VAL A 67 1.60 15.48 -6.59
CA VAL A 67 1.47 14.27 -5.77
C VAL A 67 0.83 13.15 -6.58
N ILE A 68 1.50 12.00 -6.62
CA ILE A 68 1.03 10.79 -7.26
C ILE A 68 0.87 9.71 -6.19
N ALA A 69 -0.36 9.34 -5.89
CA ALA A 69 -0.66 8.29 -4.93
C ALA A 69 -0.37 6.90 -5.51
N TYR A 70 0.34 6.06 -4.76
CA TYR A 70 0.64 4.68 -5.15
C TYR A 70 -0.58 3.76 -5.04
N ASP A 71 -0.64 2.77 -5.91
CA ASP A 71 -1.51 1.61 -5.82
C ASP A 71 -1.06 0.68 -4.69
N ARG A 72 -2.07 0.10 -4.06
CA ARG A 72 -1.99 -0.60 -2.79
C ARG A 72 -1.79 -2.11 -2.97
N VAL A 73 -1.21 -2.56 -4.09
CA VAL A 73 -1.04 -4.00 -4.40
C VAL A 73 -0.33 -4.78 -3.27
N PRO A 74 0.70 -4.24 -2.57
CA PRO A 74 1.26 -4.91 -1.39
C PRO A 74 0.28 -5.00 -0.20
N ALA A 75 -0.58 -4.00 -0.03
CA ALA A 75 -1.61 -4.01 1.02
C ALA A 75 -2.80 -4.92 0.67
N TYR A 76 -3.05 -5.20 -0.62
CA TYR A 76 -4.00 -6.20 -1.08
C TYR A 76 -3.55 -7.61 -0.67
N ALA A 77 -2.27 -7.94 -0.84
CA ALA A 77 -1.69 -9.20 -0.40
C ALA A 77 -1.75 -9.37 1.13
N ALA A 78 -1.53 -8.28 1.87
CA ALA A 78 -1.57 -8.31 3.34
C ALA A 78 -3.01 -8.35 3.91
N ALA A 79 -3.98 -7.70 3.27
CA ALA A 79 -5.40 -7.85 3.62
C ALA A 79 -5.93 -9.25 3.28
N TRP A 80 -5.44 -9.85 2.18
CA TRP A 80 -5.72 -11.23 1.84
C TRP A 80 -5.12 -12.19 2.88
N ALA A 81 -3.87 -11.95 3.30
CA ALA A 81 -3.24 -12.68 4.39
C ALA A 81 -4.09 -12.59 5.67
N LEU A 82 -4.58 -11.39 6.03
CA LEU A 82 -5.49 -11.18 7.18
C LEU A 82 -6.75 -12.07 7.14
N GLY A 83 -7.36 -12.20 5.96
CA GLY A 83 -8.54 -13.05 5.76
C GLY A 83 -8.23 -14.53 6.03
N TRP A 84 -7.10 -15.02 5.50
CA TRP A 84 -6.67 -16.41 5.71
C TRP A 84 -6.21 -16.69 7.13
N THR A 85 -5.59 -15.73 7.79
CA THR A 85 -5.06 -15.92 9.13
C THR A 85 -6.18 -15.93 10.15
N THR A 86 -7.22 -15.14 9.91
CA THR A 86 -8.45 -15.22 10.69
C THR A 86 -9.17 -16.55 10.45
N LEU A 87 -9.24 -17.01 9.20
CA LEU A 87 -9.85 -18.31 8.88
C LEU A 87 -9.12 -19.48 9.57
N VAL A 88 -7.79 -19.51 9.50
CA VAL A 88 -6.97 -20.56 10.15
C VAL A 88 -7.08 -20.50 11.67
N ALA A 89 -7.06 -19.30 12.27
CA ALA A 89 -7.25 -19.15 13.71
C ALA A 89 -8.65 -19.61 14.16
N VAL A 90 -9.69 -19.32 13.37
CA VAL A 90 -11.07 -19.77 13.64
C VAL A 90 -11.19 -21.28 13.51
N LEU A 91 -10.60 -21.89 12.48
CA LEU A 91 -10.61 -23.34 12.29
C LEU A 91 -9.83 -24.06 13.40
N GLY A 92 -8.59 -23.62 13.70
CA GLY A 92 -7.78 -24.22 14.76
C GLY A 92 -8.43 -24.14 16.14
N THR A 93 -9.11 -23.03 16.44
CA THR A 93 -9.79 -22.86 17.73
C THR A 93 -11.11 -23.64 17.79
N SER A 94 -11.89 -23.68 16.71
CA SER A 94 -13.16 -24.44 16.65
C SER A 94 -12.95 -25.96 16.70
N PHE A 95 -11.93 -26.50 16.02
CA PHE A 95 -11.59 -27.92 16.12
C PHE A 95 -11.09 -28.32 17.52
N GLY A 96 -10.30 -27.47 18.18
CA GLY A 96 -9.81 -27.76 19.53
C GLY A 96 -10.88 -27.66 20.64
N VAL A 97 -11.90 -26.81 20.44
CA VAL A 97 -13.07 -26.74 21.33
C VAL A 97 -13.99 -27.95 21.12
N ALA A 98 -14.20 -28.40 19.88
CA ALA A 98 -14.99 -29.60 19.58
C ALA A 98 -14.38 -30.89 20.17
N GLY A 99 -13.06 -30.97 20.31
CA GLY A 99 -12.36 -32.07 20.97
C GLY A 99 -12.27 -31.99 22.49
N GLY A 100 -12.83 -30.95 23.14
CA GLY A 100 -12.80 -30.79 24.59
C GLY A 100 -11.42 -30.44 25.19
N HIS A 101 -10.48 -29.94 24.38
CA HIS A 101 -9.09 -29.66 24.78
C HIS A 101 -8.75 -28.17 24.64
N THR A 102 -9.46 -27.35 25.43
CA THR A 102 -9.43 -25.88 25.43
C THR A 102 -8.07 -25.26 25.76
N GLY A 103 -7.23 -25.96 26.54
CA GLY A 103 -5.87 -25.49 26.86
C GLY A 103 -4.92 -25.57 25.66
N MET A 104 -5.02 -26.64 24.86
CA MET A 104 -4.19 -26.84 23.66
C MET A 104 -4.59 -25.89 22.54
N SER A 105 -5.88 -25.59 22.37
CA SER A 105 -6.34 -24.70 21.30
C SER A 105 -5.89 -23.25 21.48
N LEU A 106 -5.82 -22.75 22.72
CA LEU A 106 -5.24 -21.44 23.03
C LEU A 106 -3.72 -21.43 22.83
N LEU A 107 -3.02 -22.48 23.28
CA LEU A 107 -1.58 -22.66 23.05
C LEU A 107 -1.21 -22.72 21.57
N LEU A 108 -2.07 -23.34 20.75
CA LEU A 108 -1.87 -23.43 19.30
C LEU A 108 -2.36 -22.19 18.55
N GLY A 109 -3.37 -21.46 19.04
CA GLY A 109 -3.91 -20.28 18.37
C GLY A 109 -3.09 -19.00 18.61
N LEU A 110 -2.53 -18.81 19.82
CA LEU A 110 -1.77 -17.62 20.18
C LEU A 110 -0.54 -17.36 19.28
N PRO A 111 0.26 -18.38 18.91
CA PRO A 111 1.37 -18.20 17.97
C PRO A 111 0.89 -17.71 16.61
N PHE A 112 -0.27 -18.15 16.12
CA PHE A 112 -0.82 -17.70 14.83
C PHE A 112 -1.31 -16.25 14.92
N VAL A 113 -1.97 -15.86 16.02
CA VAL A 113 -2.37 -14.46 16.24
C VAL A 113 -1.14 -13.55 16.29
N LEU A 114 -0.03 -13.98 16.91
CA LEU A 114 1.21 -13.21 16.92
C LEU A 114 1.89 -13.19 15.54
N LEU A 115 2.03 -14.35 14.88
CA LEU A 115 2.71 -14.48 13.59
C LEU A 115 2.01 -13.67 12.48
N PHE A 116 0.69 -13.52 12.58
CA PHE A 116 -0.12 -12.88 11.55
C PHE A 116 -0.72 -11.53 11.95
N GLY A 117 -0.90 -11.27 13.25
CA GLY A 117 -1.35 -9.98 13.77
C GLY A 117 -0.27 -8.89 13.71
N LEU A 118 1.01 -9.24 13.88
CA LEU A 118 2.09 -8.25 13.76
C LEU A 118 2.24 -7.72 12.31
N PRO A 119 2.26 -8.56 11.26
CA PRO A 119 2.23 -8.08 9.87
C PRO A 119 0.98 -7.25 9.54
N LEU A 120 -0.15 -7.54 10.19
CA LEU A 120 -1.38 -6.76 10.04
C LEU A 120 -1.21 -5.34 10.56
N VAL A 121 -0.68 -5.18 11.77
CA VAL A 121 -0.45 -3.84 12.36
C VAL A 121 0.46 -3.02 11.46
N ASP A 122 1.52 -3.62 10.92
CA ASP A 122 2.39 -2.95 9.96
C ASP A 122 1.70 -2.56 8.68
N THR A 123 0.83 -3.43 8.17
CA THR A 123 0.05 -3.14 6.96
C THR A 123 -0.93 -1.99 7.19
N LEU A 124 -1.60 -1.95 8.34
CA LEU A 124 -2.51 -0.87 8.71
C LEU A 124 -1.77 0.45 8.90
N LEU A 125 -0.63 0.44 9.60
CA LEU A 125 0.20 1.63 9.77
C LEU A 125 0.77 2.12 8.44
N ALA A 126 1.18 1.19 7.58
CA ALA A 126 1.62 1.49 6.22
C ALA A 126 0.48 2.17 5.45
N LEU A 127 -0.72 1.56 5.43
CA LEU A 127 -1.94 2.09 4.79
C LEU A 127 -2.32 3.49 5.25
N LEU A 128 -2.23 3.77 6.56
CA LEU A 128 -2.52 5.07 7.14
C LEU A 128 -1.51 6.13 6.73
N ARG A 129 -0.22 5.78 6.68
CA ARG A 129 0.84 6.68 6.20
C ARG A 129 0.66 6.99 4.72
N GLY A 130 0.27 6.00 3.93
CA GLY A 130 0.10 6.11 2.49
C GLY A 130 1.42 6.23 1.74
N ALA A 131 1.56 5.48 0.65
CA ALA A 131 2.67 5.62 -0.26
C ALA A 131 2.35 6.67 -1.34
N GLU A 132 3.28 7.60 -1.56
CA GLU A 132 3.14 8.71 -2.50
C GLU A 132 4.49 9.08 -3.12
N VAL A 133 4.46 9.50 -4.38
CA VAL A 133 5.53 10.28 -5.02
C VAL A 133 5.12 11.73 -4.98
N VAL A 134 5.98 12.56 -4.43
CA VAL A 134 5.80 14.00 -4.34
C VAL A 134 6.96 14.63 -5.10
N ALA A 135 6.63 15.30 -6.20
CA ALA A 135 7.56 16.16 -6.92
C ALA A 135 7.21 17.60 -6.60
N ASP A 136 8.16 18.35 -6.04
CA ASP A 136 8.09 19.80 -5.94
C ASP A 136 9.14 20.43 -6.87
N GLY A 137 9.22 21.76 -6.94
CA GLY A 137 10.13 22.44 -7.87
C GLY A 137 11.62 22.19 -7.57
N GLU A 138 11.97 21.78 -6.36
CA GLU A 138 13.36 21.62 -5.92
C GLU A 138 13.76 20.14 -5.80
N ARG A 139 12.83 19.26 -5.44
CA ARG A 139 13.11 17.89 -5.02
C ARG A 139 12.04 16.90 -5.45
N LEU A 140 12.50 15.66 -5.62
CA LEU A 140 11.66 14.48 -5.71
C LEU A 140 11.71 13.74 -4.37
N THR A 141 10.55 13.54 -3.76
CA THR A 141 10.38 12.73 -2.55
C THR A 141 9.50 11.54 -2.85
N VAL A 142 9.99 10.35 -2.51
CA VAL A 142 9.27 9.09 -2.70
C VAL A 142 9.09 8.44 -1.36
N ARG A 143 7.84 8.40 -0.92
CA ARG A 143 7.43 7.65 0.26
C ARG A 143 6.89 6.30 -0.19
N SER A 144 7.71 5.27 -0.09
CA SER A 144 7.29 3.88 -0.20
C SER A 144 6.68 3.41 1.13
N TRP A 145 6.20 2.17 1.18
CA TRP A 145 5.71 1.57 2.42
C TRP A 145 6.79 1.38 3.48
N HIS A 146 8.06 1.23 3.07
CA HIS A 146 9.17 0.89 3.97
C HIS A 146 10.18 1.99 4.14
N THR A 147 10.30 2.87 3.15
CA THR A 147 11.34 3.86 3.06
C THR A 147 10.75 5.17 2.56
N GLU A 148 11.37 6.26 2.97
CA GLU A 148 11.13 7.56 2.41
C GLU A 148 12.48 8.10 1.96
N THR A 149 12.59 8.33 0.66
CA THR A 149 13.82 8.77 0.01
C THR A 149 13.55 10.05 -0.76
N SER A 150 14.44 11.03 -0.67
CA SER A 150 14.34 12.27 -1.43
C SER A 150 15.67 12.67 -2.03
N ILE A 151 15.60 13.39 -3.16
CA ILE A 151 16.75 13.91 -3.89
C ILE A 151 16.39 15.25 -4.53
N ALA A 152 17.30 16.23 -4.53
CA ALA A 152 17.08 17.48 -5.26
C ALA A 152 17.24 17.26 -6.77
N TRP A 153 16.46 17.96 -7.58
CA TRP A 153 16.51 17.85 -9.04
C TRP A 153 17.88 18.22 -9.62
N ASP A 154 18.56 19.20 -9.03
CA ASP A 154 19.90 19.63 -9.45
C ASP A 154 20.97 18.56 -9.28
N ASP A 155 20.74 17.59 -8.39
CA ASP A 155 21.67 16.50 -8.15
C ASP A 155 21.32 15.24 -8.96
N VAL A 156 20.23 15.24 -9.73
CA VAL A 156 19.81 14.09 -10.53
C VAL A 156 20.71 13.96 -11.76
N GLU A 157 21.37 12.82 -11.89
CA GLU A 157 22.22 12.48 -13.04
C GLU A 157 21.41 11.76 -14.10
N ARG A 158 20.57 10.80 -13.69
CA ARG A 158 19.82 9.97 -14.63
C ARG A 158 18.51 9.47 -14.04
N VAL A 159 17.52 9.33 -14.92
CA VAL A 159 16.24 8.69 -14.65
C VAL A 159 16.08 7.50 -15.60
N THR A 160 16.01 6.30 -15.04
CA THR A 160 16.04 5.03 -15.78
C THR A 160 15.00 4.05 -15.27
N LEU A 161 14.65 3.06 -16.07
CA LEU A 161 13.83 1.94 -15.65
C LEU A 161 14.75 0.76 -15.34
N ASP A 162 14.83 0.37 -14.07
CA ASP A 162 15.74 -0.65 -13.57
C ASP A 162 14.97 -1.84 -12.98
N LEU A 163 15.64 -3.00 -12.87
CA LEU A 163 15.14 -4.13 -12.10
C LEU A 163 15.61 -4.00 -10.65
N GLY A 164 14.71 -3.60 -9.76
CA GLY A 164 14.94 -3.56 -8.32
C GLY A 164 14.73 -4.92 -7.65
N PRO A 165 15.00 -5.03 -6.34
CA PRO A 165 14.90 -6.29 -5.58
C PRO A 165 13.50 -6.92 -5.54
N ARG A 166 12.46 -6.14 -5.85
CA ARG A 166 11.05 -6.56 -5.78
C ARG A 166 10.32 -6.45 -7.12
N GLY A 167 11.02 -6.11 -8.18
CA GLY A 167 10.45 -5.89 -9.50
C GLY A 167 10.98 -4.64 -10.17
N MET A 168 10.30 -4.23 -11.23
CA MET A 168 10.68 -3.08 -12.03
C MET A 168 10.46 -1.77 -11.25
N VAL A 169 11.44 -0.88 -11.29
CA VAL A 169 11.42 0.41 -10.59
C VAL A 169 11.87 1.52 -11.53
N ILE A 170 11.26 2.69 -11.42
CA ILE A 170 11.80 3.92 -12.01
C ILE A 170 12.84 4.44 -11.03
N ALA A 171 14.10 4.33 -11.43
CA ALA A 171 15.27 4.69 -10.65
C ALA A 171 15.74 6.09 -11.01
N VAL A 172 15.69 6.99 -10.03
CA VAL A 172 16.23 8.35 -10.11
C VAL A 172 17.56 8.35 -9.35
N ALA A 173 18.66 8.37 -10.08
CA ALA A 173 20.00 8.32 -9.51
C ALA A 173 20.66 9.70 -9.62
N GLY A 174 21.30 10.13 -8.53
CA GLY A 174 22.08 11.35 -8.48
C GLY A 174 23.57 11.15 -8.65
N TYR A 175 24.28 12.26 -8.82
CA TYR A 175 25.72 12.28 -9.05
C TYR A 175 26.50 11.67 -7.87
N THR A 176 27.39 10.73 -8.18
CA THR A 176 28.22 10.02 -7.17
C THR A 176 29.08 10.92 -6.28
N ALA A 177 29.42 12.13 -6.72
CA ALA A 177 30.35 13.04 -6.04
C ALA A 177 29.68 14.01 -5.03
N GLY A 178 28.35 14.13 -5.04
CA GLY A 178 27.63 15.05 -4.18
C GLY A 178 26.13 14.92 -4.39
N THR A 179 25.44 14.29 -3.44
CA THR A 179 23.99 14.17 -3.50
C THR A 179 23.38 14.78 -2.25
N THR A 180 22.35 15.61 -2.40
CA THR A 180 21.46 16.00 -1.29
C THR A 180 20.54 14.86 -0.85
N TRP A 181 20.78 13.63 -1.33
CA TRP A 181 19.96 12.47 -1.05
C TRP A 181 19.73 12.30 0.45
N ARG A 182 18.46 12.08 0.81
CA ARG A 182 18.07 11.71 2.17
C ARG A 182 17.25 10.44 2.09
N GLY A 183 17.58 9.45 2.92
CA GLY A 183 16.82 8.23 3.05
C GLY A 183 16.55 7.93 4.51
N ARG A 184 15.28 7.70 4.85
CA ARG A 184 14.89 7.17 6.16
C ARG A 184 14.06 5.91 6.00
N ARG A 185 14.24 4.98 6.95
CA ARG A 185 13.35 3.83 7.09
C ARG A 185 12.12 4.27 7.85
N LEU A 186 10.95 3.87 7.39
CA LEU A 186 9.72 4.05 8.12
C LEU A 186 9.60 2.95 9.17
N GLN A 187 9.07 3.29 10.35
CA GLN A 187 8.96 2.33 11.44
C GLN A 187 7.99 1.20 11.09
N HIS A 188 8.35 -0.03 11.43
CA HIS A 188 7.52 -1.23 11.30
C HIS A 188 7.75 -2.07 12.57
N VAL A 189 6.68 -2.68 13.08
CA VAL A 189 6.63 -3.64 14.17
C VAL A 189 7.49 -4.87 13.83
N LEU A 190 7.41 -5.35 12.58
CA LEU A 190 8.33 -6.34 12.02
C LEU A 190 9.44 -5.63 11.24
N PRO A 191 10.71 -5.79 11.67
CA PRO A 191 11.83 -5.17 10.99
C PRO A 191 12.06 -5.82 9.62
N GLY A 192 11.55 -5.18 8.57
CA GLY A 192 11.89 -5.49 7.19
C GLY A 192 13.23 -4.86 6.79
N ARG A 193 14.14 -5.65 6.22
CA ARG A 193 15.34 -5.10 5.56
C ARG A 193 15.05 -4.86 4.09
N VAL A 194 14.44 -3.72 3.77
CA VAL A 194 14.50 -3.21 2.39
C VAL A 194 15.85 -2.49 2.25
N PRO A 195 16.75 -2.95 1.36
CA PRO A 195 17.98 -2.24 1.09
C PRO A 195 17.65 -0.85 0.53
N MET A 196 18.38 0.16 1.00
CA MET A 196 18.35 1.52 0.44
C MET A 196 19.66 1.71 -0.32
N ALA A 197 19.58 2.29 -1.51
CA ALA A 197 20.74 2.69 -2.29
C ALA A 197 20.98 4.20 -2.04
N PRO A 198 22.07 4.59 -1.35
CA PRO A 198 22.42 5.99 -1.19
C PRO A 198 22.56 6.68 -2.55
N GLY A 199 22.09 7.92 -2.67
CA GLY A 199 22.13 8.67 -3.93
C GLY A 199 21.07 8.25 -4.95
N ARG A 200 20.16 7.32 -4.60
CA ARG A 200 19.14 6.79 -5.50
C ARG A 200 17.77 6.77 -4.86
N VAL A 201 16.77 7.16 -5.65
CA VAL A 201 15.36 7.17 -5.30
C VAL A 201 14.64 6.21 -6.24
N ASP A 202 13.98 5.20 -5.66
CA ASP A 202 13.28 4.15 -6.42
C ASP A 202 11.77 4.32 -6.31
N VAL A 203 11.11 4.42 -7.45
CA VAL A 203 9.65 4.43 -7.60
C VAL A 203 9.19 3.06 -8.10
N ASP A 204 8.36 2.35 -7.35
CA ASP A 204 7.82 1.05 -7.77
C ASP A 204 6.86 1.24 -8.96
N SER A 205 7.22 0.71 -10.13
CA SER A 205 6.49 0.93 -11.37
C SER A 205 5.06 0.39 -11.31
N ARG A 206 4.86 -0.76 -10.65
CA ARG A 206 3.55 -1.39 -10.46
C ARG A 206 2.67 -0.59 -9.51
N ALA A 207 3.29 0.10 -8.56
CA ALA A 207 2.58 0.96 -7.64
C ALA A 207 2.11 2.25 -8.32
N VAL A 208 2.73 2.69 -9.41
CA VAL A 208 2.28 3.88 -10.15
C VAL A 208 1.52 3.56 -11.43
N GLU A 209 1.23 2.28 -11.71
CA GLU A 209 0.40 1.92 -12.86
C GLU A 209 -0.97 2.63 -12.82
N PRO A 210 -1.49 3.06 -13.99
CA PRO A 210 -0.94 2.88 -15.34
C PRO A 210 0.03 4.02 -15.72
N HIS A 211 0.31 4.95 -14.81
CA HIS A 211 1.12 6.13 -15.07
C HIS A 211 2.61 5.82 -15.21
N SER A 212 3.08 4.61 -14.90
CA SER A 212 4.50 4.22 -14.93
C SER A 212 5.26 4.70 -16.20
N PRO A 213 4.81 4.39 -17.43
CA PRO A 213 5.56 4.79 -18.63
C PRO A 213 5.65 6.31 -18.79
N TRP A 214 4.58 7.03 -18.44
CA TRP A 214 4.54 8.49 -18.56
C TRP A 214 5.23 9.21 -17.41
N LEU A 215 5.18 8.63 -16.22
CA LEU A 215 5.94 9.11 -15.08
C LEU A 215 7.44 9.04 -15.39
N LEU A 216 7.91 7.97 -16.02
CA LEU A 216 9.30 7.88 -16.46
C LEU A 216 9.67 9.04 -17.40
N ILE A 217 8.85 9.31 -18.42
CA ILE A 217 9.07 10.38 -19.41
C ILE A 217 9.06 11.76 -18.72
N VAL A 218 8.07 12.02 -17.87
CA VAL A 218 7.92 13.30 -17.17
C VAL A 218 9.08 13.53 -16.19
N LEU A 219 9.52 12.49 -15.47
CA LEU A 219 10.67 12.60 -14.57
C LEU A 219 11.98 12.82 -15.34
N GLN A 220 12.14 12.22 -16.53
CA GLN A 220 13.28 12.50 -17.41
C GLN A 220 13.29 13.96 -17.89
N ASP A 221 12.13 14.47 -18.29
CA ASP A 221 11.96 15.87 -18.73
C ASP A 221 12.28 16.86 -17.60
N TRP A 222 11.70 16.65 -16.42
CA TRP A 222 11.97 17.48 -15.24
C TRP A 222 13.43 17.37 -14.75
N ALA A 223 14.07 16.20 -14.88
CA ALA A 223 15.49 16.09 -14.55
C ALA A 223 16.35 16.88 -15.53
N ALA A 224 16.03 16.83 -16.83
CA ALA A 224 16.83 17.43 -17.90
C ALA A 224 16.67 18.95 -18.05
N ASP A 225 15.49 19.51 -17.77
CA ASP A 225 15.17 20.91 -18.04
C ASP A 225 14.58 21.62 -16.82
N ALA A 226 15.20 22.74 -16.42
CA ALA A 226 14.75 23.59 -15.33
C ALA A 226 13.43 24.30 -15.65
N ASP A 227 13.18 24.66 -16.92
CA ASP A 227 11.91 25.29 -17.33
C ASP A 227 10.76 24.30 -17.25
N ALA A 228 11.01 23.02 -17.55
CA ALA A 228 10.05 21.94 -17.37
C ALA A 228 9.69 21.72 -15.89
N ARG A 229 10.62 21.96 -14.95
CA ARG A 229 10.34 21.91 -13.50
C ARG A 229 9.38 23.01 -13.06
N GLY A 230 9.32 24.14 -13.77
CA GLY A 230 8.32 25.20 -13.55
C GLY A 230 6.87 24.74 -13.74
N GLN A 231 6.65 23.59 -14.40
CA GLN A 231 5.33 22.97 -14.56
C GLN A 231 4.93 22.13 -13.34
N ILE A 232 5.86 21.76 -12.46
CA ILE A 232 5.58 20.97 -11.26
C ILE A 232 4.59 21.73 -10.36
N GLY A 233 3.64 21.01 -9.78
CA GLY A 233 2.63 21.62 -8.92
C GLY A 233 1.55 22.40 -9.66
N THR A 234 1.56 22.42 -11.00
CA THR A 234 0.56 23.09 -11.82
C THR A 234 -0.45 22.10 -12.43
N PRO A 235 -1.62 22.59 -12.89
CA PRO A 235 -2.56 21.77 -13.66
C PRO A 235 -1.95 21.17 -14.94
N GLU A 236 -0.89 21.77 -15.49
CA GLU A 236 -0.21 21.24 -16.67
C GLU A 236 0.54 19.94 -16.38
N ALA A 237 1.23 19.86 -15.24
CA ALA A 237 1.84 18.60 -14.79
C ALA A 237 0.78 17.51 -14.58
N GLU A 238 -0.38 17.86 -14.01
CA GLU A 238 -1.48 16.90 -13.87
C GLU A 238 -1.97 16.41 -15.24
N ARG A 239 -2.14 17.32 -16.22
CA ARG A 239 -2.56 16.96 -17.58
C ARG A 239 -1.57 16.03 -18.25
N ARG A 240 -0.26 16.33 -18.21
CA ARG A 240 0.79 15.50 -18.83
C ARG A 240 0.85 14.09 -18.21
N LEU A 241 0.72 13.99 -16.90
CA LEU A 241 0.68 12.70 -16.19
C LEU A 241 -0.62 11.92 -16.45
N ARG A 242 -1.72 12.61 -16.79
CA ARG A 242 -3.01 12.02 -17.15
C ARG A 242 -3.10 11.63 -18.63
N GLN A 243 -2.42 12.32 -19.55
CA GLN A 243 -2.42 11.98 -20.99
C GLN A 243 -2.04 10.53 -21.27
N GLY A 244 -1.20 9.94 -20.42
CA GLY A 244 -0.84 8.53 -20.52
C GLY A 244 -1.95 7.53 -20.30
N ARG A 245 -2.99 7.93 -19.59
CA ARG A 245 -4.20 7.15 -19.40
C ARG A 245 -4.98 7.04 -20.70
N ASP A 246 -5.21 8.16 -21.38
CA ASP A 246 -6.17 8.25 -22.50
C ASP A 246 -5.72 7.43 -23.71
N MET A 247 -4.41 7.32 -23.94
CA MET A 247 -3.85 6.42 -24.95
C MET A 247 -3.87 4.95 -24.53
N ALA A 248 -3.65 4.64 -23.24
CA ALA A 248 -3.67 3.26 -22.74
C ALA A 248 -5.09 2.67 -22.66
N THR A 249 -6.12 3.50 -22.50
CA THR A 249 -7.53 3.08 -22.47
C THR A 249 -8.22 3.11 -23.84
N GLY A 250 -7.54 3.52 -24.91
CA GLY A 250 -8.06 3.42 -26.28
C GLY A 250 -9.39 4.15 -26.48
N SER A 251 -9.58 5.32 -25.89
CA SER A 251 -10.76 6.15 -26.10
C SER A 251 -10.46 7.20 -27.17
N TYR A 252 -10.75 6.83 -28.43
CA TYR A 252 -11.11 7.74 -29.52
C TYR A 252 -12.64 7.85 -29.58
#